data_AF-A0A8T2ZWW9-F1
#
_entry.id   AF-A0A8T2ZWW9-F1
#
_cell.length_a   1.000
_cell.length_b   1.000
_cell.length_c   1.000
_cell.angle_alpha   90.00
_cell.angle_beta   90.00
_cell.angle_gamma   90.00
#
_symmetry.space_group_name_H-M   'P 1'
#
loop_
_entity.id
_entity.type
_entity.pdbx_description
1 polymer ?
#
loop_
_entity_poly.entity_id
_entity_poly.type
_entity_poly.pdbx_seq_one_letter_code
_entity_poly.pdbx_strand_id
1 'polypeptide(L)'
;MLPYSTLDEASAALGRNLTVAETLWFNYSAKKSDYYLFCHNILFLFLIFSVVPLPLFFTSLWRSAGLDKYKIQPKVKLSPSEEFKCYKDVMFMFFFVVGPLQLVSYPSIKMIGIRTGLPLPSGWEIFLQLLVYFMVEDYTNYWIHRFLHGKWGYEKIHKVHHEYTAPIGFAAPYAHWAEILILGIPSFLGPAMVPGHMITFWLWIALRQIEAIETHSGQVL
;
A
#
# COMPACT_ATOMS: atom_id res chain seq x y z
N MET A 1 12.62 15.13 11.72
CA MET A 1 12.10 15.37 13.07
C MET A 1 11.53 16.77 13.05
N LEU A 2 10.48 17.02 13.84
CA LEU A 2 9.97 18.38 13.97
C LEU A 2 11.07 19.29 14.55
N PRO A 3 11.27 20.50 14.00
CA PRO A 3 12.28 21.43 14.51
C PRO A 3 11.85 22.16 15.78
N TYR A 4 10.66 21.87 16.31
CA TYR A 4 10.07 22.56 17.47
C TYR A 4 9.93 21.61 18.66
N SER A 5 10.23 22.11 19.86
CA SER A 5 10.16 21.36 21.12
C SER A 5 8.81 21.51 21.82
N THR A 6 8.07 22.58 21.54
CA THR A 6 6.77 22.90 22.17
C THR A 6 5.72 23.31 21.14
N LEU A 7 4.44 23.25 21.54
CA LEU A 7 3.32 23.74 20.72
C LEU A 7 3.38 25.26 20.52
N ASP A 8 3.89 26.00 21.50
CA ASP A 8 4.05 27.46 21.42
C ASP A 8 5.14 27.83 20.41
N GLU A 9 6.27 27.15 20.41
CA GLU A 9 7.32 27.31 19.39
C GLU A 9 6.80 27.00 17.99
N ALA A 10 6.03 25.91 17.84
CA ALA A 10 5.43 25.55 16.56
C ALA A 10 4.41 26.60 16.09
N SER A 11 3.58 27.13 17.01
CA SER A 11 2.60 28.19 16.69
C SER A 11 3.28 29.50 16.30
N ALA A 12 4.33 29.87 17.03
CA ALA A 12 5.13 31.05 16.73
C ALA A 12 5.81 30.94 15.36
N ALA A 13 6.38 29.77 15.02
CA ALA A 13 7.00 29.53 13.73
C ALA A 13 6.01 29.54 12.55
N LEU A 14 4.77 29.08 12.76
CA LEU A 14 3.71 29.14 11.75
C LEU A 14 3.03 30.51 11.65
N GLY A 15 3.27 31.42 12.61
CA GLY A 15 2.58 32.71 12.69
C GLY A 15 1.08 32.59 12.98
N ARG A 16 0.62 31.42 13.42
CA ARG A 16 -0.78 31.11 13.76
C ARG A 16 -0.85 29.95 14.75
N ASN A 17 -1.97 29.83 15.45
CA ASN A 17 -2.25 28.65 16.25
C ASN A 17 -2.30 27.39 15.38
N LEU A 18 -1.83 26.26 15.94
CA LEU A 18 -1.98 24.96 15.33
C LEU A 18 -3.46 24.57 15.27
N THR A 19 -3.85 23.91 14.19
CA THR A 19 -5.15 23.23 14.11
C THR A 19 -5.17 22.01 15.04
N VAL A 20 -6.36 21.43 15.26
CA VAL A 20 -6.51 20.19 16.04
C VAL A 20 -5.67 19.05 15.43
N ALA A 21 -5.71 18.89 14.12
CA ALA A 21 -4.94 17.85 13.41
C ALA A 21 -3.42 18.07 13.56
N GLU A 22 -2.95 19.32 13.44
CA GLU A 22 -1.53 19.65 13.63
C GLU A 22 -1.09 19.43 15.07
N THR A 23 -1.95 19.72 16.05
CA THR A 23 -1.67 19.47 17.48
C THR A 23 -1.57 17.97 17.76
N LEU A 24 -2.49 17.16 17.22
CA LEU A 24 -2.43 15.70 17.33
C LEU A 24 -1.18 15.13 16.66
N TRP A 25 -0.86 15.61 15.46
CA TRP A 25 0.37 15.23 14.76
C TRP A 25 1.61 15.60 15.55
N PHE A 26 1.69 16.82 16.09
CA PHE A 26 2.80 17.28 16.91
C PHE A 26 3.00 16.39 18.13
N ASN A 27 1.94 16.17 18.92
CA ASN A 27 1.98 15.36 20.13
C ASN A 27 2.44 13.92 19.85
N TYR A 28 2.03 13.37 18.70
CA TYR A 28 2.44 12.04 18.30
C TYR A 28 3.88 11.99 17.76
N SER A 29 4.28 12.93 16.90
CA SER A 29 5.50 12.85 16.10
C SER A 29 6.72 13.56 16.70
N ALA A 30 6.55 14.53 17.61
CA ALA A 30 7.64 15.40 18.09
C ALA A 30 8.83 14.64 18.69
N LYS A 31 8.58 13.49 19.34
CA LYS A 31 9.62 12.64 19.95
C LYS A 31 10.06 11.46 19.09
N LYS A 32 9.62 11.39 17.82
CA LYS A 32 9.89 10.28 16.91
C LYS A 32 10.83 10.73 15.79
N SER A 33 11.77 9.87 15.42
CA SER A 33 12.57 10.09 14.22
C SER A 33 11.70 9.91 12.97
N ASP A 34 12.08 10.57 11.88
CA ASP A 34 11.39 10.41 10.59
C ASP A 34 11.46 8.96 10.10
N TYR A 35 12.55 8.26 10.42
CA TYR A 35 12.68 6.82 10.18
C TYR A 35 11.63 6.01 10.94
N TYR A 36 11.44 6.30 12.24
CA TYR A 36 10.43 5.61 13.04
C TYR A 36 9.02 5.87 12.50
N LEU A 37 8.71 7.11 12.08
CA LEU A 37 7.45 7.42 11.41
C LEU A 37 7.32 6.60 10.12
N PHE A 38 8.32 6.62 9.26
CA PHE A 38 8.33 5.83 8.03
C PHE A 38 8.11 4.33 8.26
N CYS A 39 8.68 3.73 9.31
CA CYS A 39 8.49 2.31 9.65
C CYS A 39 7.03 1.93 9.96
N HIS A 40 6.12 2.88 10.21
CA HIS A 40 4.68 2.58 10.33
C HIS A 40 4.10 1.97 9.06
N ASN A 41 4.72 2.20 7.89
CA ASN A 41 4.32 1.52 6.65
C ASN A 41 4.34 0.00 6.80
N ILE A 42 5.25 -0.57 7.59
CA ILE A 42 5.29 -2.02 7.83
C ILE A 42 4.01 -2.46 8.56
N LEU A 43 3.61 -1.73 9.61
CA LEU A 43 2.38 -2.04 10.33
C LEU A 43 1.15 -1.86 9.44
N PHE A 44 1.07 -0.77 8.66
CA PHE A 44 -0.06 -0.52 7.78
C PHE A 44 -0.19 -1.59 6.70
N LEU A 45 0.90 -1.96 6.04
CA LEU A 45 0.89 -3.03 5.03
C LEU A 45 0.51 -4.38 5.65
N PHE A 46 1.05 -4.71 6.82
CA PHE A 46 0.68 -5.93 7.54
C PHE A 46 -0.83 -5.98 7.83
N LEU A 47 -1.38 -4.89 8.36
CA LEU A 47 -2.81 -4.78 8.66
C LEU A 47 -3.65 -4.84 7.40
N ILE A 48 -3.26 -4.15 6.33
CA ILE A 48 -4.01 -4.16 5.06
C ILE A 48 -4.04 -5.55 4.45
N PHE A 49 -2.89 -6.21 4.31
CA PHE A 49 -2.80 -7.56 3.75
C PHE A 49 -3.52 -8.62 4.60
N SER A 50 -3.67 -8.38 5.90
CA SER A 50 -4.34 -9.31 6.81
C SER A 50 -5.84 -9.05 6.96
N VAL A 51 -6.27 -7.78 6.94
CA VAL A 51 -7.63 -7.37 7.33
C VAL A 51 -8.51 -7.05 6.13
N VAL A 52 -7.99 -6.36 5.11
CA VAL A 52 -8.80 -5.92 3.96
C VAL A 52 -9.36 -7.09 3.15
N PRO A 53 -8.64 -8.22 2.96
CA PRO A 53 -9.22 -9.38 2.30
C PRO A 53 -10.26 -10.16 3.15
N LEU A 54 -10.36 -9.94 4.48
CA LEU A 54 -11.24 -10.74 5.34
C LEU A 54 -12.73 -10.62 4.99
N PRO A 55 -13.31 -9.42 4.79
CA PRO A 55 -14.69 -9.32 4.32
C PRO A 55 -14.92 -10.12 3.03
N LEU A 56 -13.99 -10.03 2.07
CA LEU A 56 -14.06 -10.77 0.80
C LEU A 56 -14.00 -12.29 1.03
N PHE A 57 -13.14 -12.76 1.93
CA PHE A 57 -13.07 -14.15 2.35
C PHE A 57 -14.38 -14.63 3.00
N PHE A 58 -14.96 -13.86 3.92
CA PHE A 58 -16.21 -14.24 4.57
C PHE A 58 -17.40 -14.27 3.60
N THR A 59 -17.46 -13.36 2.62
CA THR A 59 -18.47 -13.46 1.53
C THR A 59 -18.28 -14.73 0.71
N SER A 60 -17.04 -15.20 0.54
CA SER A 60 -16.70 -16.46 -0.14
C SER A 60 -17.13 -17.70 0.66
N LEU A 61 -17.28 -17.60 1.99
CA LEU A 61 -17.78 -18.68 2.84
C LEU A 61 -19.32 -18.74 2.87
N TRP A 62 -19.98 -17.59 2.83
CA TRP A 62 -21.44 -17.48 2.91
C TRP A 62 -22.14 -17.67 1.54
N ARG A 63 -21.73 -18.69 0.80
CA ARG A 63 -22.16 -18.95 -0.60
C ARG A 63 -23.67 -19.17 -0.72
N SER A 64 -24.30 -19.75 0.30
CA SER A 64 -25.75 -19.98 0.34
C SER A 64 -26.58 -18.70 0.34
N ALA A 65 -25.98 -17.54 0.62
CA ALA A 65 -26.65 -16.23 0.53
C ALA A 65 -26.74 -15.70 -0.92
N GLY A 66 -26.27 -16.45 -1.93
CA GLY A 66 -26.37 -16.05 -3.34
C GLY A 66 -25.42 -14.91 -3.74
N LEU A 67 -24.39 -14.64 -2.95
CA LEU A 67 -23.39 -13.60 -3.21
C LEU A 67 -22.45 -13.93 -4.37
N ASP A 68 -22.37 -15.21 -4.76
CA ASP A 68 -21.59 -15.66 -5.92
C ASP A 68 -22.01 -14.96 -7.23
N LYS A 69 -23.23 -14.40 -7.31
CA LYS A 69 -23.70 -13.65 -8.49
C LYS A 69 -22.92 -12.35 -8.74
N TYR A 70 -22.26 -11.81 -7.73
CA TYR A 70 -21.41 -10.62 -7.83
C TYR A 70 -19.97 -10.97 -8.21
N LYS A 71 -19.61 -12.25 -8.32
CA LYS A 71 -18.28 -12.66 -8.79
C LYS A 71 -18.20 -12.67 -10.31
N ILE A 72 -17.08 -12.17 -10.83
CA ILE A 72 -16.73 -12.25 -12.25
C ILE A 72 -16.52 -13.72 -12.67
N GLN A 73 -15.90 -14.53 -11.80
CA GLN A 73 -15.61 -15.95 -12.07
C GLN A 73 -16.29 -16.88 -11.04
N PRO A 74 -17.62 -17.06 -11.09
CA PRO A 74 -18.36 -17.79 -10.07
C PRO A 74 -18.11 -19.31 -10.09
N LYS A 75 -17.51 -19.84 -11.16
CA LYS A 75 -17.26 -21.29 -11.34
C LYS A 75 -15.88 -21.76 -10.83
N VAL A 76 -14.93 -20.85 -10.68
CA VAL A 76 -13.57 -21.18 -10.22
C VAL A 76 -13.49 -20.82 -8.74
N LYS A 77 -13.29 -21.83 -7.88
CA LYS A 77 -13.37 -21.66 -6.42
C LYS A 77 -12.17 -22.31 -5.75
N LEU A 78 -11.68 -21.67 -4.71
CA LEU A 78 -10.72 -22.25 -3.77
C LEU A 78 -11.45 -22.70 -2.50
N SER A 79 -10.86 -23.68 -1.83
CA SER A 79 -11.25 -24.08 -0.49
C SER A 79 -10.69 -23.09 0.55
N PRO A 80 -11.30 -22.97 1.74
CA PRO A 80 -10.78 -22.08 2.79
C PRO A 80 -9.34 -22.42 3.22
N SER A 81 -8.95 -23.69 3.14
CA SER A 81 -7.59 -24.14 3.42
C SER A 81 -6.58 -23.63 2.40
N GLU A 82 -6.95 -23.59 1.11
CA GLU A 82 -6.10 -23.06 0.04
C GLU A 82 -5.97 -21.54 0.14
N GLU A 83 -7.05 -20.82 0.45
CA GLU A 83 -6.99 -19.36 0.71
C GLU A 83 -6.13 -19.05 1.94
N PHE A 84 -6.25 -19.84 3.02
CA PHE A 84 -5.39 -19.67 4.20
C PHE A 84 -3.92 -20.00 3.90
N LYS A 85 -3.65 -21.00 3.05
CA LYS A 85 -2.29 -21.27 2.55
C LYS A 85 -1.75 -20.07 1.77
N CYS A 86 -2.53 -19.49 0.86
CA CYS A 86 -2.17 -18.29 0.11
C CYS A 86 -1.76 -17.16 1.07
N TYR A 87 -2.59 -16.88 2.08
CA TYR A 87 -2.28 -15.88 3.11
C TYR A 87 -0.96 -16.16 3.85
N LYS A 88 -0.69 -17.42 4.24
CA LYS A 88 0.59 -17.77 4.88
C LYS A 88 1.78 -17.51 3.97
N ASP A 89 1.68 -17.86 2.69
CA ASP A 89 2.74 -17.65 1.71
C ASP A 89 2.98 -16.15 1.46
N VAL A 90 1.91 -15.35 1.40
CA VAL A 90 1.97 -13.88 1.37
C VAL A 90 2.66 -13.33 2.61
N MET A 91 2.30 -13.79 3.82
CA MET A 91 2.93 -13.34 5.07
C MET A 91 4.41 -13.76 5.14
N PHE A 92 4.77 -14.91 4.60
CA PHE A 92 6.16 -15.31 4.46
C PHE A 92 6.92 -14.31 3.58
N MET A 93 6.41 -14.00 2.38
CA MET A 93 7.02 -12.97 1.52
C MET A 93 7.02 -11.58 2.18
N PHE A 94 6.00 -11.27 2.97
CA PHE A 94 5.95 -10.01 3.72
C PHE A 94 7.12 -9.90 4.71
N PHE A 95 7.36 -10.90 5.55
CA PHE A 95 8.42 -10.83 6.56
C PHE A 95 9.83 -10.94 5.97
N PHE A 96 10.02 -11.65 4.85
CA PHE A 96 11.34 -11.89 4.26
C PHE A 96 11.70 -10.95 3.09
N VAL A 97 10.73 -10.30 2.47
CA VAL A 97 10.95 -9.41 1.31
C VAL A 97 10.40 -8.01 1.58
N VAL A 98 9.10 -7.87 1.84
CA VAL A 98 8.45 -6.54 1.94
C VAL A 98 8.92 -5.78 3.18
N GLY A 99 8.91 -6.39 4.36
CA GLY A 99 9.35 -5.80 5.63
C GLY A 99 10.80 -5.32 5.57
N PRO A 100 11.76 -6.18 5.19
CA PRO A 100 13.15 -5.77 4.98
C PRO A 100 13.28 -4.65 3.93
N LEU A 101 12.55 -4.73 2.81
CA LEU A 101 12.52 -3.67 1.80
C LEU A 101 12.08 -2.34 2.41
N GLN A 102 11.02 -2.32 3.23
CA GLN A 102 10.58 -1.11 3.93
C GLN A 102 11.70 -0.57 4.81
N LEU A 103 12.36 -1.38 5.64
CA LEU A 103 13.43 -0.92 6.53
C LEU A 103 14.60 -0.28 5.75
N VAL A 104 15.04 -0.89 4.64
CA VAL A 104 16.19 -0.40 3.87
C VAL A 104 15.87 0.74 2.91
N SER A 105 14.59 0.99 2.60
CA SER A 105 14.18 2.00 1.61
C SER A 105 14.11 3.43 2.15
N TYR A 106 14.30 3.64 3.45
CA TYR A 106 14.22 4.97 4.05
C TYR A 106 15.15 6.03 3.42
N PRO A 107 16.42 5.73 3.06
CA PRO A 107 17.26 6.70 2.36
C PRO A 107 16.62 7.22 1.07
N SER A 108 15.94 6.37 0.31
CA SER A 108 15.21 6.76 -0.90
C SER A 108 14.05 7.72 -0.57
N ILE A 109 13.30 7.45 0.50
CA ILE A 109 12.22 8.35 0.97
C ILE A 109 12.77 9.72 1.37
N LYS A 110 13.91 9.74 2.04
CA LYS A 110 14.60 10.98 2.40
C LYS A 110 15.09 11.74 1.16
N MET A 111 15.61 11.02 0.16
CA MET A 111 16.08 11.60 -1.11
C MET A 111 14.93 12.17 -1.94
N ILE A 112 13.77 11.51 -1.95
CA ILE A 112 12.53 12.02 -2.56
C ILE A 112 12.08 13.33 -1.90
N GLY A 113 12.36 13.50 -0.59
CA GLY A 113 11.98 14.71 0.14
C GLY A 113 10.60 14.62 0.79
N ILE A 114 10.13 13.42 1.13
CA ILE A 114 8.88 13.26 1.88
C ILE A 114 9.02 13.92 3.26
N ARG A 115 8.18 14.92 3.51
CA ARG A 115 8.21 15.73 4.73
C ARG A 115 7.37 15.11 5.84
N THR A 116 7.82 15.25 7.08
CA THR A 116 7.08 14.86 8.31
C THR A 116 6.69 16.07 9.16
N GLY A 117 7.07 17.27 8.71
CA GLY A 117 6.95 18.51 9.46
C GLY A 117 5.62 19.25 9.28
N LEU A 118 5.42 20.27 10.10
CA LEU A 118 4.33 21.23 9.98
C LEU A 118 4.61 22.30 8.91
N PRO A 119 3.59 22.93 8.31
CA PRO A 119 2.15 22.65 8.48
C PRO A 119 1.72 21.34 7.83
N LEU A 120 0.60 20.75 8.27
CA LEU A 120 0.05 19.57 7.61
C LEU A 120 -0.42 19.89 6.18
N PRO A 121 -0.42 18.92 5.25
CA PRO A 121 -0.89 19.15 3.89
C PRO A 121 -2.38 19.51 3.89
N SER A 122 -2.77 20.41 3.00
CA SER A 122 -4.19 20.69 2.79
C SER A 122 -4.90 19.52 2.11
N GLY A 123 -6.23 19.40 2.25
CA GLY A 123 -6.99 18.37 1.54
C GLY A 123 -6.80 18.41 0.02
N TRP A 124 -6.62 19.62 -0.55
CA TRP A 124 -6.36 19.81 -1.97
C TRP A 124 -4.95 19.35 -2.38
N GLU A 125 -3.95 19.61 -1.54
CA GLU A 125 -2.58 19.10 -1.75
C GLU A 125 -2.58 17.56 -1.77
N ILE A 126 -3.25 16.93 -0.78
CA ILE A 126 -3.38 15.47 -0.71
C ILE A 126 -4.08 14.94 -1.97
N PHE A 127 -5.20 15.54 -2.36
CA PHE A 127 -5.98 15.10 -3.52
C PHE A 127 -5.17 15.17 -4.83
N LEU A 128 -4.51 16.30 -5.11
CA LEU A 128 -3.71 16.46 -6.31
C LEU A 128 -2.49 15.53 -6.34
N GLN A 129 -1.83 15.33 -5.19
CA GLN A 129 -0.73 14.37 -5.06
C GLN A 129 -1.22 12.95 -5.36
N LEU A 130 -2.31 12.50 -4.73
CA LEU A 130 -2.89 11.18 -4.99
C LEU A 130 -3.31 11.01 -6.45
N LEU A 131 -3.90 12.02 -7.07
CA LEU A 131 -4.25 11.98 -8.49
C LEU A 131 -3.03 11.71 -9.36
N VAL A 132 -1.93 12.42 -9.14
CA VAL A 132 -0.66 12.17 -9.84
C VAL A 132 -0.13 10.77 -9.54
N TYR A 133 -0.16 10.35 -8.28
CA TYR A 133 0.36 9.04 -7.88
C TYR A 133 -0.40 7.90 -8.56
N PHE A 134 -1.73 7.94 -8.57
CA PHE A 134 -2.55 6.95 -9.26
C PHE A 134 -2.29 6.93 -10.77
N MET A 135 -2.23 8.09 -11.45
CA MET A 135 -1.98 8.11 -12.90
C MET A 135 -0.61 7.57 -13.27
N VAL A 136 0.43 7.96 -12.52
CA VAL A 136 1.82 7.51 -12.77
C VAL A 136 1.97 6.03 -12.45
N GLU A 137 1.39 5.60 -11.33
CA GLU A 137 1.45 4.20 -10.91
C GLU A 137 0.72 3.32 -11.91
N ASP A 138 -0.53 3.62 -12.27
CA ASP A 138 -1.34 2.84 -13.21
C ASP A 138 -0.64 2.71 -14.57
N TYR A 139 -0.21 3.83 -15.14
CA TYR A 139 0.49 3.84 -16.43
C TYR A 139 1.78 3.01 -16.39
N THR A 140 2.62 3.20 -15.37
CA THR A 140 3.91 2.51 -15.29
C THR A 140 3.72 1.03 -14.95
N ASN A 141 2.81 0.72 -14.02
CA ASN A 141 2.47 -0.64 -13.61
C ASN A 141 1.98 -1.43 -14.81
N TYR A 142 1.07 -0.88 -15.62
CA TYR A 142 0.58 -1.51 -16.85
C TYR A 142 1.72 -1.98 -17.76
N TRP A 143 2.70 -1.11 -18.06
CA TRP A 143 3.77 -1.46 -18.99
C TRP A 143 4.74 -2.48 -18.40
N ILE A 144 5.09 -2.36 -17.12
CA ILE A 144 5.96 -3.32 -16.44
C ILE A 144 5.26 -4.68 -16.31
N HIS A 145 3.99 -4.69 -15.91
CA HIS A 145 3.17 -5.89 -15.81
C HIS A 145 3.01 -6.58 -17.16
N ARG A 146 2.74 -5.81 -18.23
CA ARG A 146 2.71 -6.33 -19.61
C ARG A 146 4.05 -6.94 -20.04
N PHE A 147 5.17 -6.33 -19.65
CA PHE A 147 6.49 -6.90 -19.89
C PHE A 147 6.69 -8.23 -19.12
N LEU A 148 6.26 -8.30 -17.86
CA LEU A 148 6.30 -9.52 -17.05
C LEU A 148 5.41 -10.63 -17.61
N HIS A 149 4.38 -10.30 -18.38
CA HIS A 149 3.59 -11.28 -19.14
C HIS A 149 4.26 -11.78 -20.44
N GLY A 150 5.38 -11.19 -20.86
CA GLY A 150 6.20 -11.73 -21.94
C GLY A 150 6.79 -13.10 -21.58
N LYS A 151 7.10 -13.93 -22.58
CA LYS A 151 7.54 -15.34 -22.38
C LYS A 151 8.55 -15.52 -21.25
N TRP A 152 9.65 -14.76 -21.28
CA TRP A 152 10.70 -14.85 -20.27
C TRP A 152 10.23 -14.37 -18.89
N GLY A 153 9.59 -13.19 -18.83
CA GLY A 153 9.11 -12.62 -17.57
C GLY A 153 8.09 -13.53 -16.90
N TYR A 154 7.21 -14.15 -17.68
CA TYR A 154 6.18 -15.03 -17.17
C TYR A 154 6.80 -16.30 -16.62
N GLU A 155 7.60 -17.01 -17.43
CA GLU A 155 8.21 -18.28 -17.03
C GLU A 155 9.14 -18.16 -15.81
N LYS A 156 9.79 -17.01 -15.62
CA LYS A 156 10.82 -16.83 -14.58
C LYS A 156 10.36 -16.07 -13.34
N ILE A 157 9.33 -15.23 -13.47
CA ILE A 157 8.94 -14.30 -12.41
C ILE A 157 7.42 -14.39 -12.21
N HIS A 158 6.63 -14.07 -13.24
CA HIS A 158 5.20 -13.80 -13.08
C HIS A 158 4.33 -15.05 -12.93
N LYS A 159 4.84 -16.24 -13.27
CA LYS A 159 4.09 -17.49 -13.18
C LYS A 159 3.58 -17.77 -11.77
N VAL A 160 4.35 -17.43 -10.73
CA VAL A 160 3.96 -17.62 -9.33
C VAL A 160 2.67 -16.84 -9.03
N HIS A 161 2.61 -15.58 -9.46
CA HIS A 161 1.43 -14.73 -9.25
C HIS A 161 0.15 -15.31 -9.88
N HIS A 162 0.29 -16.06 -10.99
CA HIS A 162 -0.82 -16.73 -11.68
C HIS A 162 -1.11 -18.17 -11.22
N GLU A 163 -0.49 -18.67 -10.15
CA GLU A 163 -0.80 -20.01 -9.62
C GLU A 163 -2.23 -20.11 -9.08
N TYR A 164 -2.74 -19.01 -8.49
CA TYR A 164 -4.12 -18.91 -8.05
C TYR A 164 -5.01 -18.39 -9.18
N THR A 165 -5.67 -19.31 -9.88
CA THR A 165 -6.59 -18.96 -10.98
C THR A 165 -7.94 -18.42 -10.51
N ALA A 166 -8.34 -18.72 -9.26
CA ALA A 166 -9.54 -18.14 -8.68
C ALA A 166 -9.26 -16.71 -8.18
N PRO A 167 -10.10 -15.71 -8.52
CA PRO A 167 -9.92 -14.37 -8.00
C PRO A 167 -10.26 -14.34 -6.50
N ILE A 168 -9.24 -14.03 -5.68
CA ILE A 168 -9.33 -13.87 -4.24
C ILE A 168 -8.47 -12.68 -3.81
N GLY A 169 -8.93 -11.92 -2.82
CA GLY A 169 -8.22 -10.73 -2.35
C GLY A 169 -6.84 -11.04 -1.78
N PHE A 170 -6.67 -12.19 -1.10
CA PHE A 170 -5.37 -12.61 -0.56
C PHE A 170 -4.32 -12.90 -1.64
N ALA A 171 -4.70 -13.18 -2.88
CA ALA A 171 -3.76 -13.44 -3.96
C ALA A 171 -3.13 -12.16 -4.53
N ALA A 172 -3.65 -10.96 -4.23
CA ALA A 172 -3.12 -9.70 -4.74
C ALA A 172 -1.60 -9.52 -4.48
N PRO A 173 -1.10 -9.67 -3.24
CA PRO A 173 0.33 -9.63 -2.96
C PRO A 173 1.05 -10.98 -3.13
N TYR A 174 0.36 -12.05 -3.57
CA TYR A 174 0.98 -13.36 -3.78
C TYR A 174 1.81 -13.33 -5.06
N ALA A 175 3.12 -13.26 -4.93
CA ALA A 175 4.01 -13.14 -6.08
C ALA A 175 5.42 -13.66 -5.78
N HIS A 176 6.20 -13.84 -6.85
CA HIS A 176 7.63 -14.10 -6.73
C HIS A 176 8.36 -12.89 -6.13
N TRP A 177 9.41 -13.10 -5.33
CA TRP A 177 10.13 -12.00 -4.66
C TRP A 177 10.62 -10.92 -5.63
N ALA A 178 11.09 -11.33 -6.82
CA ALA A 178 11.55 -10.37 -7.84
C ALA A 178 10.40 -9.52 -8.40
N GLU A 179 9.21 -10.09 -8.51
CA GLU A 179 8.02 -9.36 -8.93
C GLU A 179 7.63 -8.30 -7.92
N ILE A 180 7.66 -8.63 -6.62
CA ILE A 180 7.40 -7.69 -5.53
C ILE A 180 8.33 -6.47 -5.65
N LEU A 181 9.61 -6.68 -5.95
CA LEU A 181 10.56 -5.59 -6.14
C LEU A 181 10.28 -4.78 -7.41
N ILE A 182 10.03 -5.46 -8.53
CA ILE A 182 9.81 -4.85 -9.85
C ILE A 182 8.51 -4.03 -9.87
N LEU A 183 7.39 -4.61 -9.43
CA LEU A 183 6.08 -3.95 -9.37
C LEU A 183 5.95 -3.00 -8.18
N GLY A 184 6.90 -3.05 -7.23
CA GLY A 184 7.03 -2.02 -6.20
C GLY A 184 7.52 -0.67 -6.76
N ILE A 185 8.29 -0.65 -7.85
CA ILE A 185 8.89 0.57 -8.43
C ILE A 185 7.84 1.63 -8.79
N PRO A 186 6.76 1.32 -9.55
CA PRO A 186 5.70 2.28 -9.87
C PRO A 186 5.16 3.06 -8.66
N SER A 187 5.03 2.40 -7.50
CA SER A 187 4.47 3.01 -6.29
C SER A 187 5.32 4.16 -5.72
N PHE A 188 6.59 4.28 -6.09
CA PHE A 188 7.48 5.35 -5.65
C PHE A 188 7.68 6.46 -6.69
N LEU A 189 7.30 6.25 -7.96
CA LEU A 189 7.53 7.23 -9.02
C LEU A 189 6.69 8.49 -8.84
N GLY A 190 5.40 8.34 -8.52
CA GLY A 190 4.52 9.49 -8.22
C GLY A 190 5.08 10.36 -7.08
N PRO A 191 5.34 9.78 -5.88
CA PRO A 191 5.97 10.49 -4.78
C PRO A 191 7.32 11.12 -5.14
N ALA A 192 8.12 10.50 -6.01
CA ALA A 192 9.38 11.07 -6.50
C ALA A 192 9.18 12.30 -7.41
N MET A 193 8.08 12.34 -8.18
CA MET A 193 7.76 13.46 -9.05
C MET A 193 7.15 14.65 -8.28
N VAL A 194 6.24 14.38 -7.35
CA VAL A 194 5.58 15.41 -6.53
C VAL A 194 5.64 15.02 -5.05
N PRO A 195 6.77 15.24 -4.37
CA PRO A 195 6.95 14.81 -2.99
C PRO A 195 5.95 15.49 -2.05
N GLY A 196 5.34 14.68 -1.19
CA GLY A 196 4.29 15.11 -0.27
C GLY A 196 4.67 14.94 1.20
N HIS A 197 3.64 15.03 2.05
CA HIS A 197 3.79 14.76 3.48
C HIS A 197 3.70 13.25 3.76
N MET A 198 4.29 12.79 4.87
CA MET A 198 4.26 11.40 5.32
C MET A 198 2.82 10.86 5.47
N ILE A 199 1.87 11.72 5.87
CA ILE A 199 0.44 11.37 5.93
C ILE A 199 -0.10 11.06 4.53
N THR A 200 0.20 11.89 3.52
CA THR A 200 -0.19 11.60 2.13
C THR A 200 0.47 10.31 1.66
N PHE A 201 1.73 10.08 2.01
CA PHE A 201 2.45 8.86 1.65
C PHE A 201 1.82 7.61 2.27
N TRP A 202 1.47 7.64 3.56
CA TRP A 202 0.75 6.53 4.20
C TRP A 202 -0.62 6.28 3.57
N LEU A 203 -1.38 7.34 3.30
CA LEU A 203 -2.67 7.24 2.63
C LEU A 203 -2.52 6.65 1.22
N TRP A 204 -1.50 7.09 0.47
CA TRP A 204 -1.17 6.55 -0.85
C TRP A 204 -0.89 5.06 -0.80
N ILE A 205 0.04 4.62 0.06
CA ILE A 205 0.37 3.20 0.22
C ILE A 205 -0.88 2.41 0.60
N ALA A 206 -1.71 2.93 1.49
CA ALA A 206 -2.93 2.24 1.91
C ALA A 206 -3.93 2.07 0.76
N LEU A 207 -4.28 3.16 0.08
CA LEU A 207 -5.23 3.15 -1.03
C LEU A 207 -4.74 2.26 -2.18
N ARG A 208 -3.45 2.32 -2.52
CA ARG A 208 -2.87 1.50 -3.59
C ARG A 208 -2.99 0.01 -3.30
N GLN A 209 -2.73 -0.42 -2.06
CA GLN A 209 -2.86 -1.84 -1.69
C GLN A 209 -4.32 -2.29 -1.60
N ILE A 210 -5.22 -1.42 -1.13
CA ILE A 210 -6.67 -1.71 -1.11
C ILE A 210 -7.17 -1.91 -2.54
N GLU A 211 -6.82 -1.00 -3.47
CA GLU A 211 -7.19 -1.11 -4.89
C GLU A 211 -6.67 -2.42 -5.49
N ALA A 212 -5.40 -2.81 -5.24
CA ALA A 212 -4.87 -4.09 -5.70
C ALA A 212 -5.72 -5.28 -5.20
N ILE A 213 -6.07 -5.28 -3.91
CA ILE A 213 -6.87 -6.35 -3.29
C ILE A 213 -8.27 -6.40 -3.91
N GLU A 214 -8.90 -5.25 -4.12
CA GLU A 214 -10.23 -5.16 -4.75
C GLU A 214 -10.19 -5.69 -6.18
N THR A 215 -9.22 -5.26 -6.99
CA THR A 215 -9.05 -5.71 -8.38
C THR A 215 -8.82 -7.23 -8.48
N HIS A 216 -8.11 -7.84 -7.54
CA HIS A 216 -7.90 -9.31 -7.51
C HIS A 216 -9.07 -10.09 -6.90
N SER A 217 -9.96 -9.44 -6.15
CA SER A 217 -11.09 -10.10 -5.49
C SER A 217 -12.10 -10.68 -6.48
N GLY A 218 -12.13 -10.13 -7.71
CA GLY A 218 -13.08 -10.50 -8.75
C GLY A 218 -14.53 -10.27 -8.37
N GLN A 219 -14.81 -9.36 -7.43
CA GLN A 219 -16.15 -8.91 -7.08
C GLN A 219 -16.51 -7.66 -7.89
N VAL A 220 -17.70 -7.65 -8.49
CA VAL A 220 -18.33 -6.47 -9.06
C VAL A 220 -19.30 -5.94 -8.02
N LEU A 221 -18.94 -4.84 -7.36
CA LEU A 221 -19.83 -4.10 -6.45
C LEU A 221 -20.83 -3.27 -7.25
#